data_AF-A0A926U203-F1
#
_entry.id   AF-A0A926U203-F1
#
_cell.length_a   1.000
_cell.length_b   1.000
_cell.length_c   1.000
_cell.angle_alpha   90.00
_cell.angle_beta   90.00
_cell.angle_gamma   90.00
#
_symmetry.space_group_name_H-M   'P 1'
#
loop_
_entity.id
_entity.type
_entity.pdbx_description
1 polymer ?
#
loop_
_entity_poly.entity_id
_entity_poly.type
_entity_poly.pdbx_seq_one_letter_code
_entity_poly.pdbx_strand_id
1 'polypeptide(L)'
;MVDAFVEAAFTALRSDGSIGDLHAYKFVMHSPSGDRFLGGMAFDITDRKQAELAREQAESARRESEERFRQLAENIDDVFWIMDAKTRQILYISPAFETVWGYSRSTVHETYQSWIATIHPDDLPKLHATTQLPIGDPVAVEYRIIREDGEIRWISDRGFPIRNAAGEVYRIAGIAADITDRKLSEENLQQSASRLDTQQCYQLIHQLSTEHQEIASRLRLLVDDFRFDTLLELLAKQAIDTNR
;
A
#
# COMPACT_ATOMS: atom_id res chain seq x y z
N MET A 1 -74.46 -4.48 4.42
CA MET A 1 -73.38 -4.52 5.41
C MET A 1 -72.35 -5.53 4.92
N VAL A 2 -71.05 -5.23 4.95
CA VAL A 2 -69.99 -6.14 4.48
C VAL A 2 -69.35 -6.78 5.70
N ASP A 3 -69.55 -8.09 5.89
CA ASP A 3 -69.30 -8.75 7.19
C ASP A 3 -68.08 -9.70 7.22
N ALA A 4 -67.33 -9.84 6.12
CA ALA A 4 -66.10 -10.63 6.15
C ALA A 4 -65.14 -10.20 5.05
N PHE A 5 -63.87 -10.05 5.41
CA PHE A 5 -62.76 -9.73 4.51
C PHE A 5 -61.75 -10.87 4.56
N VAL A 6 -61.51 -11.54 3.44
CA VAL A 6 -60.43 -12.52 3.32
C VAL A 6 -59.48 -12.02 2.24
N GLU A 7 -58.24 -11.78 2.65
CA GLU A 7 -57.13 -11.32 1.82
C GLU A 7 -56.20 -12.53 1.57
N ALA A 8 -55.88 -12.80 0.32
CA ALA A 8 -55.01 -13.91 -0.05
C ALA A 8 -54.15 -13.55 -1.26
N ALA A 9 -52.85 -13.84 -1.15
CA ALA A 9 -51.92 -13.80 -2.27
C ALA A 9 -51.66 -15.22 -2.78
N PHE A 10 -51.76 -15.44 -4.09
CA PHE A 10 -51.51 -16.74 -4.70
C PHE A 10 -50.98 -16.59 -6.12
N THR A 11 -50.29 -17.62 -6.57
CA THR A 11 -49.79 -17.72 -7.94
C THR A 11 -50.84 -18.42 -8.80
N ALA A 12 -51.17 -17.84 -9.96
CA ALA A 12 -52.20 -18.35 -10.85
C ALA A 12 -51.76 -18.34 -12.32
N LEU A 13 -52.36 -19.23 -13.11
CA LEU A 13 -52.23 -19.23 -14.56
C LEU A 13 -53.12 -18.13 -15.15
N ARG A 14 -52.55 -17.23 -15.94
CA ARG A 14 -53.25 -16.23 -16.73
C ARG A 14 -53.90 -16.87 -17.96
N SER A 15 -54.87 -16.18 -18.56
CA SER A 15 -55.57 -16.66 -19.77
C SER A 15 -54.66 -16.80 -21.00
N ASP A 16 -53.51 -16.11 -21.01
CA ASP A 16 -52.47 -16.22 -22.04
C ASP A 16 -51.48 -17.38 -21.79
N GLY A 17 -51.66 -18.15 -20.72
CA GLY A 17 -50.80 -19.27 -20.34
C GLY A 17 -49.57 -18.89 -19.52
N SER A 18 -49.36 -17.60 -19.22
CA SER A 18 -48.29 -17.16 -18.31
C SER A 18 -48.68 -17.33 -16.84
N ILE A 19 -47.70 -17.36 -15.94
CA ILE A 19 -47.94 -17.44 -14.50
C ILE A 19 -47.80 -16.04 -13.88
N GLY A 20 -48.74 -15.66 -13.02
CA GLY A 20 -48.73 -14.38 -12.31
C GLY A 20 -49.04 -14.52 -10.82
N ASP A 21 -48.49 -13.60 -10.03
CA ASP A 21 -48.89 -13.39 -8.64
C ASP A 21 -50.13 -12.49 -8.60
N LEU A 22 -51.19 -12.99 -7.97
CA LEU A 22 -52.43 -12.27 -7.75
C LEU A 22 -52.62 -11.98 -6.27
N HIS A 23 -53.13 -10.78 -5.99
CA HIS A 23 -53.65 -10.41 -4.68
C HIS A 23 -55.17 -10.32 -4.76
N ALA A 24 -55.87 -11.23 -4.09
CA ALA A 24 -57.32 -11.26 -4.11
C ALA A 24 -57.94 -10.81 -2.78
N TYR A 25 -59.01 -10.02 -2.93
CA TYR A 25 -59.88 -9.56 -1.87
C TYR A 25 -61.24 -10.20 -2.04
N LYS A 26 -61.69 -10.88 -1.00
CA LYS A 26 -63.00 -11.54 -0.96
C LYS A 26 -63.88 -10.88 0.09
N PHE A 27 -65.11 -10.54 -0.30
CA PHE A 27 -66.08 -9.88 0.56
C PHE A 27 -67.49 -10.46 0.39
N VAL A 28 -68.28 -10.40 1.46
CA VAL A 28 -69.68 -10.85 1.46
C VAL A 28 -70.60 -9.63 1.38
N MET A 29 -71.51 -9.63 0.41
CA MET A 29 -72.56 -8.63 0.26
C MET A 29 -73.92 -9.21 0.64
N HIS A 30 -74.80 -8.38 1.17
CA HIS A 30 -76.17 -8.76 1.55
C HIS A 30 -77.17 -7.96 0.72
N SER A 31 -78.17 -8.62 0.14
CA SER A 31 -79.29 -7.92 -0.48
C SER A 31 -80.27 -7.39 0.57
N PRO A 32 -81.14 -6.43 0.20
CA PRO A 32 -82.26 -6.02 1.03
C PRO A 32 -83.25 -7.15 1.36
N SER A 33 -83.29 -8.21 0.54
CA SER A 33 -84.12 -9.42 0.75
C SER A 33 -83.50 -10.44 1.73
N GLY A 34 -82.24 -10.24 2.16
CA GLY A 34 -81.54 -11.14 3.08
C GLY A 34 -80.61 -12.18 2.42
N ASP A 35 -80.52 -12.18 1.08
CA ASP A 35 -79.63 -13.06 0.32
C ASP A 35 -78.16 -12.66 0.48
N ARG A 36 -77.25 -13.64 0.51
CA ARG A 36 -75.81 -13.42 0.63
C ARG A 36 -75.11 -13.67 -0.70
N PHE A 37 -74.33 -12.70 -1.15
CA PHE A 37 -73.50 -12.76 -2.35
C PHE A 37 -72.04 -12.73 -1.97
N LEU A 38 -71.23 -13.42 -2.77
CA LEU A 38 -69.79 -13.39 -2.65
C LEU A 38 -69.20 -12.52 -3.77
N GLY A 39 -68.58 -11.41 -3.38
CA GLY A 39 -67.77 -10.57 -4.26
C GLY A 39 -66.29 -10.90 -4.12
N GLY A 40 -65.56 -10.81 -5.23
CA GLY A 40 -64.12 -10.96 -5.25
C GLY A 40 -63.48 -9.97 -6.23
N MET A 41 -62.35 -9.40 -5.86
CA MET A 41 -61.47 -8.65 -6.77
C MET A 41 -60.08 -9.28 -6.69
N ALA A 42 -59.38 -9.39 -7.81
CA ALA A 42 -58.00 -9.84 -7.85
C ALA A 42 -57.17 -8.84 -8.64
N PHE A 43 -56.03 -8.45 -8.07
CA PHE A 43 -55.06 -7.55 -8.69
C PHE A 43 -53.82 -8.35 -9.06
N ASP A 44 -53.33 -8.18 -10.28
CA ASP A 44 -52.02 -8.70 -10.65
C ASP A 44 -50.95 -7.85 -9.96
N ILE A 45 -50.12 -8.52 -9.16
CA ILE A 45 -49.03 -7.92 -8.40
C ILE A 45 -47.67 -8.49 -8.81
N THR A 46 -47.59 -9.22 -9.93
CA THR A 46 -46.37 -9.88 -10.40
C THR A 46 -45.24 -8.88 -10.60
N ASP A 47 -45.49 -7.81 -11.35
CA ASP A 47 -44.48 -6.78 -11.62
C ASP A 47 -44.00 -6.13 -10.32
N ARG A 48 -44.94 -5.87 -9.39
CA ARG A 48 -44.62 -5.29 -8.08
C ARG A 48 -43.74 -6.22 -7.25
N LYS A 49 -44.09 -7.50 -7.15
CA LYS A 49 -43.31 -8.51 -6.41
C LYS A 49 -41.94 -8.76 -7.03
N GLN A 50 -41.86 -8.81 -8.35
CA GLN A 50 -40.57 -8.99 -9.04
C GLN A 50 -39.64 -7.78 -8.84
N ALA A 51 -40.18 -6.56 -8.90
CA ALA A 51 -39.40 -5.35 -8.61
C ALA A 51 -38.93 -5.30 -7.15
N GLU A 52 -39.77 -5.73 -6.20
CA GLU A 52 -39.44 -5.83 -4.78
C GLU A 52 -38.30 -6.83 -4.55
N LEU A 53 -38.43 -8.05 -5.10
CA LEU A 53 -37.39 -9.09 -5.01
C LEU A 53 -36.07 -8.64 -5.68
N ALA A 54 -36.14 -8.02 -6.86
CA ALA A 54 -34.94 -7.54 -7.55
C ALA A 54 -34.23 -6.44 -6.75
N ARG A 55 -34.99 -5.56 -6.08
CA ARG A 55 -34.46 -4.53 -5.18
C ARG A 55 -33.78 -5.16 -3.96
N GLU A 56 -34.43 -6.12 -3.31
CA GLU A 56 -33.87 -6.84 -2.16
C GLU A 56 -32.56 -7.55 -2.52
N GLN A 57 -32.51 -8.20 -3.68
CA GLN A 57 -31.31 -8.85 -4.18
C GLN A 57 -30.19 -7.85 -4.48
N ALA A 58 -30.51 -6.72 -5.11
CA ALA A 58 -29.53 -5.67 -5.39
C ALA A 58 -28.98 -5.03 -4.11
N GLU A 59 -29.84 -4.81 -3.11
CA GLU A 59 -29.45 -4.27 -1.80
C GLU A 59 -28.59 -5.28 -1.02
N SER A 60 -28.95 -6.57 -1.05
CA SER A 60 -28.18 -7.64 -0.44
C SER A 60 -26.79 -7.77 -1.07
N ALA A 61 -26.71 -7.80 -2.41
CA ALA A 61 -25.45 -7.87 -3.13
C ALA A 61 -24.56 -6.64 -2.88
N ARG A 62 -25.17 -5.44 -2.82
CA ARG A 62 -24.46 -4.21 -2.45
C ARG A 62 -23.90 -4.31 -1.04
N ARG A 63 -24.72 -4.73 -0.07
CA ARG A 63 -24.31 -4.88 1.32
C ARG A 63 -23.19 -5.90 1.48
N GLU A 64 -23.26 -7.02 0.77
CA GLU A 64 -22.20 -8.04 0.76
C GLU A 64 -20.89 -7.49 0.20
N SER A 65 -20.94 -6.70 -0.89
CA SER A 65 -19.77 -6.04 -1.45
C SER A 65 -19.17 -5.00 -0.50
N GLU A 66 -20.00 -4.20 0.16
CA GLU A 66 -19.56 -3.20 1.15
C GLU A 66 -18.92 -3.88 2.36
N GLU A 67 -19.48 -4.99 2.83
CA GLU A 67 -18.95 -5.75 3.96
C GLU A 67 -17.59 -6.40 3.61
N ARG A 68 -17.47 -7.01 2.42
CA ARG A 68 -16.18 -7.55 1.95
C ARG A 68 -15.11 -6.46 1.85
N PHE A 69 -15.46 -5.29 1.33
CA PHE A 69 -14.52 -4.16 1.28
C PHE A 69 -14.10 -3.73 2.69
N ARG A 70 -15.05 -3.61 3.63
CA ARG A 70 -14.77 -3.25 5.02
C ARG A 70 -13.83 -4.26 5.68
N GLN A 71 -14.10 -5.55 5.54
CA GLN A 71 -13.27 -6.62 6.11
C GLN A 71 -11.83 -6.55 5.60
N LEU A 72 -11.63 -6.33 4.31
CA LEU A 72 -10.29 -6.17 3.75
C LEU A 72 -9.60 -4.90 4.28
N ALA A 73 -10.29 -3.76 4.24
CA ALA A 73 -9.69 -2.49 4.62
C ALA A 73 -9.42 -2.34 6.13
N GLU A 74 -10.14 -3.08 6.98
CA GLU A 74 -9.96 -3.07 8.44
C GLU A 74 -8.88 -4.06 8.93
N ASN A 75 -8.50 -5.06 8.14
CA ASN A 75 -7.57 -6.13 8.56
C ASN A 75 -6.23 -6.13 7.83
N ILE A 76 -6.01 -5.18 6.91
CA ILE A 76 -4.72 -5.00 6.22
C ILE A 76 -3.96 -3.86 6.90
N ASP A 77 -2.67 -4.05 7.13
CA ASP A 77 -1.79 -3.06 7.78
C ASP A 77 -1.39 -1.90 6.86
N ASP A 78 -1.53 -2.09 5.54
CA ASP A 78 -1.32 -1.03 4.56
C ASP A 78 -2.48 -0.02 4.55
N VAL A 79 -2.14 1.25 4.34
CA VAL A 79 -3.12 2.32 4.30
C VAL A 79 -3.74 2.42 2.91
N PHE A 80 -5.05 2.22 2.82
CA PHE A 80 -5.83 2.50 1.62
C PHE A 80 -6.37 3.91 1.69
N TRP A 81 -6.23 4.66 0.60
CA TRP A 81 -6.77 6.00 0.50
C TRP A 81 -7.47 6.22 -0.84
N ILE A 82 -8.50 7.06 -0.83
CA ILE A 82 -9.21 7.51 -2.02
C ILE A 82 -9.37 9.02 -1.92
N MET A 83 -9.02 9.74 -2.99
CA MET A 83 -9.25 11.18 -3.09
C MET A 83 -10.07 11.53 -4.34
N ASP A 84 -10.77 12.64 -4.27
CA ASP A 84 -11.38 13.29 -5.43
C ASP A 84 -10.28 13.87 -6.32
N ALA A 85 -10.32 13.57 -7.61
CA ALA A 85 -9.26 13.98 -8.54
C ALA A 85 -9.23 15.51 -8.77
N LYS A 86 -10.37 16.18 -8.62
CA LYS A 86 -10.54 17.62 -8.90
C LYS A 86 -10.29 18.46 -7.66
N THR A 87 -10.92 18.13 -6.54
CA THR A 87 -10.82 18.89 -5.29
C THR A 87 -9.62 18.49 -4.45
N ARG A 88 -9.00 17.32 -4.73
CA ARG A 88 -7.96 16.70 -3.89
C ARG A 88 -8.43 16.42 -2.46
N GLN A 89 -9.74 16.36 -2.23
CA GLN A 89 -10.29 15.99 -0.94
C GLN A 89 -10.16 14.47 -0.72
N ILE A 90 -9.70 14.06 0.47
CA ILE A 90 -9.69 12.66 0.86
C ILE A 90 -11.15 12.22 1.09
N LEU A 91 -11.60 11.25 0.29
CA LEU A 91 -12.94 10.66 0.36
C LEU A 91 -13.00 9.45 1.28
N TYR A 92 -11.86 8.75 1.42
CA TYR A 92 -11.74 7.58 2.27
C TYR A 92 -10.28 7.38 2.68
N ILE A 93 -10.07 6.93 3.92
CA ILE A 93 -8.79 6.45 4.42
C ILE A 93 -9.00 5.28 5.39
N SER A 94 -8.25 4.19 5.24
CA SER A 94 -8.42 2.99 6.06
C SER A 94 -7.99 3.22 7.52
N PRO A 95 -8.49 2.42 8.48
CA PRO A 95 -8.09 2.51 9.90
C PRO A 95 -6.59 2.36 10.14
N ALA A 96 -5.90 1.58 9.30
CA ALA A 96 -4.45 1.41 9.36
C ALA A 96 -3.67 2.73 9.35
N PHE A 97 -4.26 3.80 8.82
CA PHE A 97 -3.69 5.15 8.89
C PHE A 97 -3.35 5.56 10.33
N GLU A 98 -4.21 5.30 11.30
CA GLU A 98 -3.96 5.73 12.68
C GLU A 98 -2.74 5.00 13.26
N THR A 99 -2.57 3.73 12.89
CA THR A 99 -1.43 2.91 13.29
C THR A 99 -0.14 3.33 12.61
N VAL A 100 -0.17 3.67 11.31
CA VAL A 100 1.02 4.00 10.50
C VAL A 100 1.43 5.48 10.61
N TRP A 101 0.48 6.39 10.77
CA TRP A 101 0.75 7.82 10.91
C TRP A 101 0.75 8.31 12.35
N GLY A 102 0.16 7.57 13.30
CA GLY A 102 0.04 8.02 14.69
C GLY A 102 -0.96 9.16 14.90
N TYR A 103 -1.69 9.56 13.85
CA TYR A 103 -2.72 10.60 13.88
C TYR A 103 -4.11 9.98 13.82
N SER A 104 -5.08 10.59 14.49
CA SER A 104 -6.48 10.20 14.27
C SER A 104 -6.92 10.51 12.85
N ARG A 105 -7.74 9.65 12.24
CA ARG A 105 -8.30 9.89 10.91
C ARG A 105 -9.13 11.15 10.82
N SER A 106 -9.70 11.61 11.94
CA SER A 106 -10.46 12.87 12.01
C SER A 106 -9.58 14.09 11.72
N THR A 107 -8.29 14.04 12.08
CA THR A 107 -7.32 15.13 11.86
C THR A 107 -6.95 15.30 10.38
N VAL A 108 -7.00 14.23 9.59
CA VAL A 108 -6.59 14.24 8.17
C VAL A 108 -7.78 14.35 7.21
N HIS A 109 -9.01 14.10 7.69
CA HIS A 109 -10.22 14.24 6.88
C HIS A 109 -10.45 15.65 6.31
N GLU A 110 -9.77 16.67 6.84
CA GLU A 110 -10.07 18.05 6.49
C GLU A 110 -9.33 18.55 5.23
N THR A 111 -8.11 18.09 4.91
CA THR A 111 -7.41 18.53 3.69
C THR A 111 -6.17 17.69 3.32
N TYR A 112 -5.90 17.58 2.02
CA TYR A 112 -4.63 17.09 1.45
C TYR A 112 -3.38 17.77 2.04
N GLN A 113 -3.53 19.02 2.48
CA GLN A 113 -2.46 19.78 3.14
C GLN A 113 -2.05 19.19 4.49
N SER A 114 -3.00 18.66 5.27
CA SER A 114 -2.70 18.01 6.55
C SER A 114 -1.81 16.79 6.36
N TRP A 115 -2.03 16.02 5.28
CA TRP A 115 -1.14 14.91 4.92
C TRP A 115 0.25 15.39 4.50
N ILE A 116 0.35 16.41 3.63
CA ILE A 116 1.64 17.00 3.22
C ILE A 116 2.45 17.47 4.45
N ALA A 117 1.78 18.05 5.45
CA ALA A 117 2.44 18.53 6.66
C ALA A 117 3.11 17.43 7.49
N THR A 118 2.71 16.16 7.32
CA THR A 118 3.36 15.01 7.99
C THR A 118 4.64 14.55 7.30
N ILE A 119 4.90 15.01 6.09
CA ILE A 119 6.02 14.52 5.26
C ILE A 119 7.30 15.22 5.69
N HIS A 120 8.39 14.46 5.74
CA HIS A 120 9.71 14.99 6.08
C HIS A 120 10.08 16.13 5.11
N PRO A 121 10.55 17.30 5.60
CA PRO A 121 10.80 18.48 4.76
C PRO A 121 11.70 18.22 3.53
N ASP A 122 12.74 17.41 3.70
CA ASP A 122 13.66 17.02 2.62
C ASP A 122 13.00 16.24 1.47
N ASP A 123 11.87 15.58 1.73
CA ASP A 123 11.19 14.72 0.76
C ASP A 123 10.06 15.47 0.00
N LEU A 124 9.66 16.67 0.48
CA LEU A 124 8.64 17.50 -0.14
C LEU A 124 8.93 17.84 -1.62
N PRO A 125 10.15 18.23 -2.03
CA PRO A 125 10.43 18.56 -3.43
C PRO A 125 10.17 17.38 -4.38
N LYS A 126 10.55 16.16 -3.96
CA LYS A 126 10.33 14.92 -4.72
C LYS A 126 8.84 14.66 -4.89
N LEU A 127 8.07 14.82 -3.83
CA LEU A 127 6.62 14.62 -3.87
C LEU A 127 5.93 15.64 -4.78
N HIS A 128 6.30 16.91 -4.68
CA HIS A 128 5.74 17.97 -5.54
C HIS A 128 5.97 17.66 -7.02
N ALA A 129 7.17 17.25 -7.41
CA ALA A 129 7.47 16.85 -8.78
C ALA A 129 6.57 15.69 -9.25
N THR A 130 6.26 14.77 -8.35
CA THR A 130 5.43 13.61 -8.66
C THR A 130 3.94 13.96 -8.75
N THR A 131 3.46 14.92 -7.94
CA THR A 131 2.06 15.39 -7.97
C THR A 131 1.72 16.28 -9.17
N GLN A 132 2.75 16.80 -9.85
CA GLN A 132 2.65 17.56 -11.10
C GLN A 132 2.54 16.66 -12.35
N LEU A 133 2.72 15.35 -12.20
CA LEU A 133 2.47 14.40 -13.28
C LEU A 133 0.99 14.42 -13.66
N PRO A 134 0.66 14.18 -14.95
CA PRO A 134 -0.73 14.07 -15.37
C PRO A 134 -1.46 13.05 -14.51
N ILE A 135 -2.68 13.40 -14.08
CA ILE A 135 -3.57 12.57 -13.25
C ILE A 135 -3.89 11.19 -13.90
N GLY A 136 -3.39 10.91 -15.10
CA GLY A 136 -3.67 9.71 -15.89
C GLY A 136 -2.75 8.50 -15.69
N ASP A 137 -1.60 8.66 -15.03
CA ASP A 137 -0.61 7.59 -14.87
C ASP A 137 -0.47 7.14 -13.41
N PRO A 138 -0.24 5.83 -13.15
CA PRO A 138 0.12 5.35 -11.83
C PRO A 138 1.42 5.99 -11.35
N VAL A 139 1.42 6.40 -10.10
CA VAL A 139 2.56 7.03 -9.43
C VAL A 139 2.99 6.13 -8.28
N ALA A 140 4.31 5.93 -8.13
CA ALA A 140 4.89 5.30 -6.95
C ALA A 140 5.99 6.19 -6.39
N VAL A 141 5.97 6.43 -5.09
CA VAL A 141 6.94 7.27 -4.39
C VAL A 141 7.25 6.71 -3.02
N GLU A 142 8.53 6.64 -2.68
CA GLU A 142 8.99 6.41 -1.31
C GLU A 142 9.35 7.75 -0.66
N TYR A 143 8.82 8.02 0.53
CA TYR A 143 9.10 9.22 1.32
C TYR A 143 9.02 8.92 2.82
N ARG A 144 9.57 9.82 3.62
CA ARG A 144 9.51 9.75 5.08
C ARG A 144 8.37 10.60 5.62
N ILE A 145 7.74 10.12 6.69
CA ILE A 145 6.82 10.89 7.51
C ILE A 145 7.41 11.11 8.90
N ILE A 146 6.98 12.18 9.55
CA ILE A 146 7.29 12.50 10.95
C ILE A 146 5.97 12.43 11.71
N ARG A 147 5.91 11.57 12.71
CA ARG A 147 4.76 11.40 13.60
C ARG A 147 4.72 12.45 14.71
N GLU A 148 3.62 12.53 15.46
CA GLU A 148 3.50 13.45 16.60
C GLU A 148 4.54 13.21 17.69
N ASP A 149 4.96 11.96 17.89
CA ASP A 149 6.01 11.58 18.83
C ASP A 149 7.44 11.83 18.30
N GLY A 150 7.57 12.31 17.06
CA GLY A 150 8.85 12.56 16.39
C GLY A 150 9.46 11.33 15.73
N GLU A 151 8.83 10.15 15.81
CA GLU A 151 9.29 8.96 15.10
C GLU A 151 9.23 9.18 13.58
N ILE A 152 10.30 8.80 12.89
CA ILE A 152 10.39 8.84 11.42
C ILE A 152 10.02 7.48 10.87
N ARG A 153 9.06 7.45 9.95
CA ARG A 153 8.68 6.23 9.22
C ARG A 153 8.86 6.38 7.73
N TRP A 154 9.28 5.30 7.08
CA TRP A 154 9.37 5.22 5.63
C TRP A 154 8.09 4.66 5.05
N ILE A 155 7.53 5.39 4.09
CA ILE A 155 6.30 5.02 3.40
C ILE A 155 6.60 4.77 1.93
N SER A 156 6.10 3.65 1.40
CA SER A 156 6.00 3.39 -0.03
C SER A 156 4.55 3.63 -0.44
N ASP A 157 4.28 4.76 -1.09
CA ASP A 157 2.94 5.13 -1.56
C ASP A 157 2.80 4.88 -3.07
N ARG A 158 1.66 4.31 -3.46
CA ARG A 158 1.30 4.08 -4.86
C ARG A 158 -0.12 4.54 -5.12
N GLY A 159 -0.25 5.56 -5.96
CA GLY A 159 -1.53 6.06 -6.44
C GLY A 159 -1.83 5.62 -7.88
N PHE A 160 -3.10 5.38 -8.18
CA PHE A 160 -3.59 5.07 -9.52
C PHE A 160 -4.94 5.76 -9.79
N PRO A 161 -5.18 6.20 -11.04
CA PRO A 161 -6.41 6.89 -11.38
C PRO A 161 -7.59 5.93 -11.59
N ILE A 162 -8.77 6.39 -11.19
CA ILE A 162 -10.04 5.71 -11.44
C ILE A 162 -10.85 6.57 -12.42
N ARG A 163 -11.22 5.94 -13.54
CA ARG A 163 -11.94 6.58 -14.65
C ARG A 163 -13.44 6.29 -14.56
N ASN A 164 -14.25 7.27 -14.92
CA ASN A 164 -15.69 7.11 -15.10
C ASN A 164 -16.01 6.44 -16.45
N ALA A 165 -17.30 6.21 -16.75
CA ALA A 165 -17.74 5.61 -18.01
C ALA A 165 -17.36 6.43 -19.27
N ALA A 166 -17.09 7.74 -19.12
CA ALA A 166 -16.63 8.61 -20.19
C ALA A 166 -15.09 8.60 -20.36
N GLY A 167 -14.36 7.85 -19.54
CA GLY A 167 -12.89 7.77 -19.57
C GLY A 167 -12.17 8.86 -18.77
N GLU A 168 -12.91 9.76 -18.12
CA GLU A 168 -12.37 10.87 -17.33
C GLU A 168 -11.94 10.38 -15.95
N VAL A 169 -10.77 10.81 -15.47
CA VAL A 169 -10.33 10.50 -14.11
C VAL A 169 -11.12 11.36 -13.13
N TYR A 170 -11.93 10.71 -12.28
CA TYR A 170 -12.76 11.39 -11.28
C TYR A 170 -12.28 11.11 -9.84
N ARG A 171 -11.49 10.05 -9.65
CA ARG A 171 -10.87 9.70 -8.37
C ARG A 171 -9.44 9.23 -8.57
N ILE A 172 -8.65 9.35 -7.52
CA ILE A 172 -7.36 8.69 -7.39
C ILE A 172 -7.44 7.81 -6.15
N ALA A 173 -7.07 6.55 -6.28
CA ALA A 173 -6.96 5.64 -5.14
C ALA A 173 -5.52 5.16 -5.01
N GLY A 174 -5.14 4.73 -3.82
CA GLY A 174 -3.80 4.24 -3.60
C GLY A 174 -3.63 3.43 -2.34
N ILE A 175 -2.41 2.91 -2.21
CA ILE A 175 -1.95 2.07 -1.11
C ILE A 175 -0.63 2.64 -0.62
N ALA A 176 -0.55 2.91 0.68
CA ALA A 176 0.67 3.35 1.34
C ALA A 176 1.10 2.30 2.38
N ALA A 177 2.25 1.68 2.12
CA ALA A 177 2.83 0.64 2.96
C ALA A 177 3.95 1.20 3.85
N ASP A 178 3.96 0.83 5.13
CA ASP A 178 5.08 1.11 6.03
C ASP A 178 6.24 0.18 5.71
N ILE A 179 7.33 0.75 5.20
CA ILE A 179 8.55 0.04 4.80
C ILE A 179 9.72 0.36 5.74
N THR A 180 9.44 0.88 6.94
CA THR A 180 10.45 1.31 7.91
C THR A 180 11.39 0.16 8.28
N ASP A 181 10.84 -1.01 8.66
CA ASP A 181 11.64 -2.18 9.03
C ASP A 181 12.54 -2.66 7.89
N ARG A 182 12.03 -2.61 6.66
CA ARG A 182 12.81 -2.94 5.46
C ARG A 182 13.98 -1.98 5.29
N LYS A 183 13.73 -0.67 5.38
CA LYS A 183 14.77 0.36 5.23
C LYS A 183 15.82 0.28 6.33
N LEU A 184 15.41 0.09 7.57
CA LEU A 184 16.33 -0.12 8.70
C LEU A 184 17.20 -1.37 8.49
N SER A 185 16.61 -2.45 7.98
CA SER A 185 17.34 -3.69 7.67
C SER A 185 18.35 -3.48 6.53
N GLU A 186 17.95 -2.78 5.46
CA GLU A 186 18.84 -2.41 4.35
C GLU A 186 20.01 -1.54 4.82
N GLU A 187 19.74 -0.52 5.64
CA GLU A 187 20.79 0.35 6.20
C GLU A 187 21.75 -0.41 7.12
N ASN A 188 21.24 -1.29 7.98
CA ASN A 188 22.07 -2.11 8.87
C ASN A 188 22.98 -3.07 8.09
N LEU A 189 22.47 -3.66 7.00
CA LEU A 189 23.26 -4.49 6.10
C LEU A 189 24.35 -3.67 5.42
N GLN A 190 24.01 -2.49 4.92
CA GLN A 190 24.97 -1.61 4.23
C GLN A 190 26.07 -1.08 5.17
N GLN A 191 25.70 -0.74 6.41
CA GLN A 191 26.67 -0.35 7.44
C GLN A 191 27.58 -1.53 7.82
N SER A 192 27.02 -2.72 7.98
CA SER A 192 27.79 -3.93 8.28
C SER A 192 28.78 -4.25 7.16
N ALA A 193 28.35 -4.18 5.90
CA ALA A 193 29.22 -4.36 4.73
C ALA A 193 30.35 -3.33 4.70
N SER A 194 30.03 -2.04 4.89
CA SER A 194 31.04 -0.97 4.89
C SER A 194 32.07 -1.12 6.02
N ARG A 195 31.65 -1.61 7.19
CA ARG A 195 32.55 -1.91 8.31
C ARG A 195 33.50 -3.06 8.00
N LEU A 196 32.99 -4.12 7.37
CA LEU A 196 33.81 -5.27 6.95
C LEU A 196 34.85 -4.85 5.91
N ASP A 197 34.47 -4.08 4.90
CA ASP A 197 35.40 -3.56 3.88
C ASP A 197 36.50 -2.71 4.52
N THR A 198 36.12 -1.84 5.46
CA THR A 198 37.08 -1.00 6.19
C THR A 198 38.05 -1.85 7.03
N GLN A 199 37.54 -2.88 7.73
CA GLN A 199 38.39 -3.80 8.51
C GLN A 199 39.36 -4.59 7.63
N GLN A 200 38.91 -5.07 6.47
CA GLN A 200 39.78 -5.76 5.51
C GLN A 200 40.90 -4.84 5.00
N CYS A 201 40.59 -3.58 4.67
CA CYS A 201 41.60 -2.60 4.29
C CYS A 201 42.66 -2.39 5.39
N TYR A 202 42.23 -2.24 6.65
CA TYR A 202 43.18 -2.10 7.77
C TYR A 202 44.05 -3.34 7.96
N GLN A 203 43.47 -4.55 7.86
CA GLN A 203 44.22 -5.80 7.96
C GLN A 203 45.27 -5.93 6.85
N LEU A 204 44.90 -5.61 5.60
CA LEU A 204 45.82 -5.67 4.47
C LEU A 204 46.97 -4.66 4.59
N ILE A 205 46.65 -3.42 5.00
CA ILE A 205 47.67 -2.39 5.25
C ILE A 205 48.63 -2.84 6.36
N HIS A 206 48.11 -3.38 7.45
CA HIS A 206 48.93 -3.89 8.54
C HIS A 206 49.83 -5.05 8.06
N GLN A 207 49.29 -5.99 7.29
CA GLN A 207 50.05 -7.12 6.76
C GLN A 207 51.19 -6.65 5.83
N LEU A 208 50.90 -5.78 4.86
CA LEU A 208 51.91 -5.20 3.96
C LEU A 208 52.98 -4.42 4.73
N SER A 209 52.60 -3.63 5.73
CA SER A 209 53.55 -2.91 6.59
C SER A 209 54.48 -3.86 7.34
N THR A 210 53.94 -4.98 7.85
CA THR A 210 54.72 -6.00 8.56
C THR A 210 55.72 -6.68 7.61
N GLU A 211 55.26 -7.10 6.43
CA GLU A 211 56.10 -7.69 5.39
C GLU A 211 57.22 -6.73 4.96
N HIS A 212 56.91 -5.45 4.78
CA HIS A 212 57.90 -4.42 4.46
C HIS A 212 58.95 -4.26 5.57
N GLN A 213 58.56 -4.29 6.85
CA GLN A 213 59.51 -4.24 7.97
C GLN A 213 60.42 -5.47 8.03
N GLU A 214 59.89 -6.66 7.75
CA GLU A 214 60.71 -7.88 7.67
C GLU A 214 61.72 -7.80 6.52
N ILE A 215 61.28 -7.39 5.33
CA ILE A 215 62.16 -7.20 4.16
C ILE A 215 63.26 -6.19 4.48
N ALA A 216 62.90 -5.04 5.06
CA ALA A 216 63.86 -4.00 5.43
C ALA A 216 64.89 -4.51 6.46
N SER A 217 64.44 -5.29 7.45
CA SER A 217 65.31 -5.87 8.49
C SER A 217 66.28 -6.90 7.89
N ARG A 218 65.80 -7.78 7.00
CA ARG A 218 66.66 -8.75 6.29
C ARG A 218 67.68 -8.07 5.39
N LEU A 219 67.28 -7.04 4.64
CA LEU A 219 68.20 -6.26 3.81
C LEU A 219 69.28 -5.57 4.65
N ARG A 220 68.91 -5.01 5.81
CA ARG A 220 69.87 -4.39 6.74
C ARG A 220 70.90 -5.41 7.23
N LEU A 221 70.46 -6.60 7.67
CA LEU A 221 71.37 -7.67 8.08
C LEU A 221 72.28 -8.11 6.93
N LEU A 222 71.77 -8.20 5.70
CA LEU A 222 72.57 -8.58 4.54
C LEU A 222 73.65 -7.52 4.22
N VAL A 223 73.33 -6.24 4.38
CA VAL A 223 74.29 -5.13 4.23
C VAL A 223 75.34 -5.15 5.34
N ASP A 224 74.94 -5.44 6.58
CA ASP A 224 75.86 -5.53 7.71
C ASP A 224 76.79 -6.76 7.64
N ASP A 225 76.30 -7.90 7.11
CA ASP A 225 77.08 -9.12 6.87
C ASP A 225 77.98 -9.01 5.62
N PHE A 226 77.62 -8.15 4.66
CA PHE A 226 78.54 -7.75 3.60
C PHE A 226 79.66 -6.92 4.23
N ARG A 227 80.72 -7.60 4.69
CA ARG A 227 81.96 -6.97 5.13
C ARG A 227 82.51 -6.12 3.98
N PHE A 228 82.19 -4.83 4.01
CA PHE A 228 82.79 -3.83 3.12
C PHE A 228 84.32 -3.91 3.18
N ASP A 229 84.87 -4.26 4.34
CA ASP A 229 86.29 -4.50 4.55
C ASP A 229 86.84 -5.68 3.74
N THR A 230 86.06 -6.75 3.55
CA THR A 230 86.52 -7.92 2.77
C THR A 230 86.50 -7.65 1.27
N LEU A 231 85.55 -6.86 0.78
CA LEU A 231 85.54 -6.38 -0.61
C LEU A 231 86.64 -5.35 -0.87
N LEU A 232 86.90 -4.45 0.07
CA LEU A 232 88.01 -3.49 -0.02
C LEU A 232 89.38 -4.19 0.03
N GLU A 233 89.54 -5.22 0.86
CA GLU A 233 90.77 -6.03 0.89
C GLU A 233 90.97 -6.84 -0.41
N LEU A 234 89.90 -7.41 -0.97
CA LEU A 234 89.97 -8.13 -2.26
C LEU A 234 90.30 -7.19 -3.41
N LEU A 235 89.68 -6.01 -3.47
CA LEU A 235 89.96 -4.99 -4.48
C LEU A 235 91.37 -4.40 -4.32
N ALA A 236 91.83 -4.18 -3.09
CA ALA A 236 93.19 -3.73 -2.81
C ALA A 236 94.24 -4.77 -3.22
N LYS A 237 94.02 -6.07 -2.96
CA LYS A 237 94.90 -7.15 -3.43
C LYS A 237 94.93 -7.24 -4.96
N GLN A 238 93.78 -7.12 -5.60
CA GLN A 238 93.68 -7.19 -7.06
C GLN A 238 94.35 -6.00 -7.76
N ALA A 239 94.28 -4.79 -7.17
CA ALA A 239 94.99 -3.62 -7.67
C ALA A 239 96.53 -3.73 -7.55
N ILE A 240 97.04 -4.46 -6.55
CA ILE A 240 98.48 -4.70 -6.35
C ILE A 240 99.01 -5.74 -7.37
N ASP A 241 98.26 -6.81 -7.64
CA ASP A 241 98.66 -7.84 -8.62
C ASP A 241 98.60 -7.36 -10.07
N THR A 242 97.81 -6.32 -10.37
CA THR A 242 97.71 -5.75 -11.74
C THR A 242 98.85 -4.76 -12.06
N ASN A 243 99.65 -4.37 -11.06
CA ASN A 243 100.69 -3.34 -11.18
C ASN A 243 102.12 -3.91 -11.02
N ARG A 244 102.29 -5.21 -11.29
CA ARG A 244 103.56 -5.95 -11.23
C ARG A 244 103.80 -6.68 -12.55
#